data_AF-A0A497FGV8-F1
#
_entry.id   AF-A0A497FGV8-F1
#
_cell.length_a   1.000
_cell.length_b   1.000
_cell.length_c   1.000
_cell.angle_alpha   90.00
_cell.angle_beta   90.00
_cell.angle_gamma   90.00
#
_symmetry.space_group_name_H-M   'P 1'
#
loop_
_entity.id
_entity.type
_entity.pdbx_description
1 polymer ?
#
loop_
_entity_poly.entity_id
_entity_poly.type
_entity_poly.pdbx_seq_one_letter_code
_entity_poly.pdbx_strand_id
1 'polypeptide(L)'
;MPFTRNWVEELILEWLLLRGYLALSNVRLKSGKSGGVKEADILGLKLVKEVGGLNGGRKGIIEILEIVHVETGSLTENFEKNLGNHKK
;
A
#
# COMPACT_ATOMS: atom_id res chain seq x y z
N MET A 1 -11.51 -2.19 11.00
CA MET A 1 -11.33 -3.44 11.78
C MET A 1 -10.33 -4.30 11.03
N PRO A 2 -9.56 -5.20 11.67
CA PRO A 2 -8.56 -6.03 11.00
C PRO A 2 -9.20 -7.22 10.25
N PHE A 3 -10.28 -6.96 9.52
CA PHE A 3 -10.99 -7.93 8.71
C PHE A 3 -11.33 -7.27 7.39
N THR A 4 -11.06 -7.96 6.30
CA THR A 4 -11.37 -7.53 4.94
C THR A 4 -12.87 -7.38 4.76
N ARG A 5 -13.30 -6.39 3.98
CA ARG A 5 -14.73 -6.08 3.78
C ARG A 5 -15.34 -6.91 2.65
N ASN A 6 -14.52 -7.39 1.74
CA ASN A 6 -14.92 -8.13 0.56
C ASN A 6 -13.86 -9.17 0.17
N TRP A 7 -14.24 -10.08 -0.73
CA TRP A 7 -13.38 -11.18 -1.19
C TRP A 7 -12.15 -10.70 -1.99
N VAL A 8 -12.23 -9.53 -2.63
CA VAL A 8 -11.11 -8.96 -3.40
C VAL A 8 -10.02 -8.48 -2.45
N GLU A 9 -10.38 -7.75 -1.39
CA GLU A 9 -9.46 -7.37 -0.32
C GLU A 9 -8.78 -8.58 0.30
N GLU A 10 -9.54 -9.66 0.55
CA GLU A 10 -9.03 -10.92 1.11
C GLU A 10 -8.00 -11.58 0.20
N LEU A 11 -8.32 -11.76 -1.08
CA LEU A 11 -7.37 -12.34 -2.04
C LEU A 11 -6.10 -11.51 -2.19
N ILE A 12 -6.21 -10.18 -2.19
CA ILE A 12 -5.04 -9.29 -2.29
C ILE A 12 -4.19 -9.38 -1.03
N LEU A 13 -4.83 -9.41 0.15
CA LEU A 13 -4.14 -9.57 1.42
C LEU A 13 -3.35 -10.88 1.45
N GLU A 14 -3.99 -12.00 1.14
CA GLU A 14 -3.35 -13.31 1.08
C GLU A 14 -2.23 -13.36 0.05
N TRP A 15 -2.44 -12.79 -1.13
CA TRP A 15 -1.41 -12.73 -2.16
C TRP A 15 -0.18 -11.94 -1.71
N LEU A 16 -0.34 -10.82 -1.01
CA LEU A 16 0.76 -10.05 -0.44
C LEU A 16 1.50 -10.83 0.65
N LEU A 17 0.78 -11.52 1.54
CA LEU A 17 1.37 -12.37 2.57
C LEU A 17 2.21 -13.50 1.94
N LEU A 18 1.69 -14.18 0.91
CA LEU A 18 2.42 -15.22 0.16
C LEU A 18 3.68 -14.68 -0.52
N ARG A 19 3.70 -13.41 -0.91
CA ARG A 19 4.88 -12.72 -1.48
C ARG A 19 5.87 -12.22 -0.42
N GLY A 20 5.59 -12.46 0.86
CA GLY A 20 6.45 -12.07 1.98
C GLY A 20 6.35 -10.60 2.36
N TYR A 21 5.22 -9.94 2.08
CA TYR A 21 4.91 -8.63 2.65
C TYR A 21 4.27 -8.81 4.04
N LEU A 22 4.57 -7.89 4.95
CA LEU A 22 3.68 -7.61 6.07
C LEU A 22 2.46 -6.89 5.50
N ALA A 23 1.31 -7.56 5.48
CA ALA A 23 0.08 -7.03 4.90
C ALA A 23 -0.92 -6.64 5.99
N LEU A 24 -1.55 -5.47 5.84
CA LEU A 24 -2.54 -4.91 6.76
C LEU A 24 -3.78 -4.51 5.96
N SER A 25 -4.96 -4.86 6.47
CA SER A 25 -6.24 -4.42 5.89
C SER A 25 -6.87 -3.29 6.69
N ASN A 26 -7.67 -2.44 6.04
CA ASN A 26 -8.55 -1.45 6.66
C ASN A 26 -7.79 -0.47 7.58
N VAL A 27 -6.65 0.04 7.09
CA VAL A 27 -5.73 0.86 7.88
C VAL A 27 -6.24 2.30 7.93
N ARG A 28 -6.52 2.80 9.13
CA ARG A 28 -6.87 4.21 9.34
C ARG A 28 -5.63 5.09 9.21
N LEU A 29 -5.63 5.96 8.21
CA LEU A 29 -4.50 6.84 7.91
C LEU A 29 -4.61 8.17 8.66
N LYS A 30 -5.77 8.82 8.58
CA LYS A 30 -6.03 10.10 9.25
C LYS A 30 -7.50 10.38 9.44
N SER A 31 -7.80 11.25 10.40
CA SER A 31 -9.11 11.90 10.46
C SER A 31 -9.32 12.76 9.21
N GLY A 32 -10.45 12.58 8.56
CA GLY A 32 -10.91 13.36 7.41
C GLY A 32 -11.60 14.66 7.85
N LYS A 33 -11.98 15.49 6.87
CA LYS A 33 -12.78 16.70 7.15
C LYS A 33 -14.20 16.29 7.58
N SER A 34 -14.78 17.03 8.52
CA SER A 34 -16.16 16.82 9.01
C SER A 34 -16.44 15.43 9.63
N GLY A 35 -15.45 14.82 10.28
CA GLY A 35 -15.63 13.55 11.00
C GLY A 35 -15.53 12.29 10.14
N GLY A 36 -15.21 12.42 8.85
CA GLY A 36 -14.82 11.27 8.03
C GLY A 36 -13.49 10.66 8.49
N VAL A 37 -13.17 9.45 8.03
CA VAL A 37 -11.86 8.82 8.25
C VAL A 37 -11.29 8.45 6.89
N LYS A 38 -10.03 8.84 6.61
CA LYS A 38 -9.30 8.29 5.46
C LYS A 38 -8.73 6.94 5.87
N GLU A 39 -9.10 5.92 5.13
CA GLU A 39 -8.65 4.54 5.32
C GLU A 39 -7.96 4.08 4.03
N ALA A 40 -7.01 3.17 4.15
CA ALA A 40 -6.48 2.39 3.04
C ALA A 40 -7.04 0.97 3.15
N ASP A 41 -7.54 0.44 2.04
CA ASP A 41 -8.11 -0.91 2.04
C ASP A 41 -7.04 -1.95 2.34
N ILE A 42 -5.92 -1.96 1.61
CA ILE A 42 -4.79 -2.86 1.85
C ILE A 42 -3.45 -2.11 1.77
N LEU A 43 -2.58 -2.36 2.75
CA LEU A 43 -1.18 -1.92 2.76
C LEU A 43 -0.25 -3.13 2.88
N GLY A 44 0.76 -3.21 2.01
CA GLY A 44 1.84 -4.19 2.07
C GLY A 44 3.18 -3.50 2.33
N LEU A 45 3.98 -4.04 3.26
CA LEU A 45 5.30 -3.54 3.61
C LEU A 45 6.34 -4.66 3.48
N LYS A 46 7.44 -4.40 2.77
CA LYS A 46 8.53 -5.37 2.63
C LYS A 46 9.88 -4.67 2.57
N LEU A 47 10.84 -5.15 3.36
CA LEU A 47 12.22 -4.70 3.27
C LEU A 47 12.98 -5.56 2.26
N VAL A 48 13.50 -4.94 1.20
CA VAL A 48 14.24 -5.62 0.14
C VAL A 48 15.69 -5.15 0.15
N LYS A 49 16.62 -6.09 -0.09
CA LYS A 49 18.06 -5.81 -0.17
C LYS A 49 18.45 -5.68 -1.63
N GLU A 50 18.96 -4.52 -2.01
CA GLU A 50 19.47 -4.29 -3.37
C GLU A 50 20.96 -3.94 -3.33
N VAL A 51 21.64 -4.19 -4.45
CA VAL A 51 23.04 -3.76 -4.62
C VAL A 51 23.01 -2.36 -5.21
N GLY A 52 23.35 -1.37 -4.39
CA GLY A 52 23.32 0.04 -4.74
C GLY A 52 24.68 0.72 -4.59
N GLY A 53 24.80 1.91 -5.17
CA GLY A 53 25.92 2.80 -4.91
C GLY A 53 25.77 3.46 -3.54
N LEU A 54 26.73 3.25 -2.66
CA LEU A 54 26.88 4.01 -1.41
C LEU A 54 27.60 5.33 -1.71
N ASN A 55 27.34 6.35 -0.88
CA ASN A 55 28.02 7.64 -0.95
C ASN A 55 29.55 7.44 -1.02
N GLY A 56 30.19 7.96 -2.08
CA GLY A 56 31.61 7.77 -2.35
C GLY A 56 31.97 6.68 -3.37
N GLY A 57 31.00 6.21 -4.18
CA GLY A 57 31.28 5.36 -5.36
C GLY A 57 31.54 3.88 -5.07
N ARG A 58 31.35 3.44 -3.82
CA ARG A 58 31.46 2.03 -3.43
C ARG A 58 30.12 1.32 -3.63
N LYS A 59 30.13 0.12 -4.23
CA LYS A 59 28.92 -0.73 -4.27
C LYS A 59 28.75 -1.42 -2.92
N GLY A 60 27.52 -1.43 -2.40
CA GLY A 60 27.17 -2.12 -1.16
C GLY A 60 25.71 -2.58 -1.17
N ILE A 61 25.31 -3.25 -0.09
CA ILE A 61 23.91 -3.64 0.13
C ILE A 61 23.17 -2.43 0.70
N ILE A 62 22.07 -2.05 0.06
CA ILE A 62 21.12 -1.06 0.55
C ILE A 62 19.80 -1.77 0.88
N GLU A 63 19.12 -1.31 1.92
CA GLU A 63 17.79 -1.80 2.29
C GLU A 63 16.74 -0.79 1.81
N ILE A 64 15.79 -1.27 1.01
CA ILE A 64 14.70 -0.47 0.44
C ILE A 64 13.40 -0.96 1.05
N LEU A 65 12.64 -0.02 1.65
CA LEU A 65 11.30 -0.31 2.11
C LEU A 65 10.32 -0.18 0.93
N GLU A 66 9.85 -1.32 0.44
CA GLU A 66 8.75 -1.37 -0.51
C GLU A 66 7.42 -1.17 0.23
N ILE A 67 6.62 -0.23 -0.25
CA ILE A 67 5.26 0.06 0.23
C ILE A 67 4.31 -0.14 -0.93
N VAL A 68 3.36 -1.07 -0.76
CA VAL A 68 2.27 -1.31 -1.71
C VAL A 68 0.98 -0.82 -1.07
N HIS A 69 0.26 0.05 -1.76
CA HIS A 69 -1.07 0.51 -1.37
C HIS A 69 -2.07 0.09 -2.43
N VAL A 70 -3.13 -0.59 -2.03
CA VAL A 70 -4.20 -1.04 -2.92
C VAL A 70 -5.53 -0.55 -2.35
N GLU A 71 -6.32 0.09 -3.20
CA GLU A 71 -7.72 0.42 -2.96
C GLU A 71 -8.59 -0.50 -3.82
N THR A 72 -9.64 -1.05 -3.23
CA THR A 72 -10.58 -1.97 -3.86
C THR A 72 -11.95 -1.31 -3.95
N GLY A 73 -12.59 -1.40 -5.10
CA GLY A 73 -13.92 -0.83 -5.28
C GLY A 73 -14.29 -0.67 -6.74
N SER A 74 -15.55 -0.34 -6.98
CA SER A 74 -15.96 0.14 -8.30
C SER A 74 -15.54 1.59 -8.42
N LEU A 75 -14.61 1.85 -9.34
CA LEU A 75 -14.29 3.19 -9.79
C LEU A 75 -15.56 3.82 -10.37
N THR A 76 -16.15 4.77 -9.65
CA THR A 76 -17.38 5.47 -10.08
C THR A 76 -17.12 6.42 -11.25
N GLU A 77 -15.85 6.76 -11.50
CA GLU A 77 -15.41 7.68 -12.55
C GLU A 77 -14.33 7.04 -13.46
N ASN A 78 -13.85 7.77 -14.46
CA ASN A 78 -12.77 7.30 -15.34
C ASN A 78 -11.41 7.20 -14.60
N PHE A 79 -10.52 6.35 -15.10
CA PHE A 79 -9.22 6.03 -14.47
C PHE A 79 -8.41 7.28 -14.12
N GLU A 80 -8.31 8.24 -15.03
CA GLU A 80 -7.53 9.48 -14.84
C GLU A 80 -8.03 10.32 -13.67
N LYS A 81 -9.35 10.48 -13.51
CA LYS A 81 -9.92 11.26 -12.41
C LYS A 81 -9.74 10.57 -11.06
N ASN A 82 -9.90 9.24 -11.03
CA ASN A 82 -9.65 8.49 -9.80
C ASN A 82 -8.18 8.58 -9.40
N LEU A 83 -7.25 8.40 -10.35
CA LEU A 83 -5.82 8.53 -10.08
C LEU A 83 -5.44 9.96 -9.62
N GLY A 84 -6.05 10.98 -10.20
CA GLY A 84 -5.82 12.39 -9.83
C GLY A 84 -6.27 12.74 -8.41
N ASN A 85 -7.37 12.14 -7.92
CA ASN A 85 -7.88 12.38 -6.57
C ASN A 85 -7.01 11.78 -5.46
N HIS A 86 -6.19 10.78 -5.76
CA HIS A 86 -5.24 10.19 -4.80
C HIS A 86 -3.90 10.96 -4.68
N LYS A 87 -3.65 12.00 -5.50
CA LYS A 87 -2.43 12.83 -5.46
C LYS A 87 -2.53 14.08 -4.53
N LYS A 88 -3.48 14.16 -3.60
CA LYS A 88 -3.66 15.30 -2.66
C LYS A 88 -3.59 14.94 -1.18
#